data_AF-A0A212KAR7-F1
#
_entry.id   AF-A0A212KAR7-F1
#
_cell.length_a   1.000
_cell.length_b   1.000
_cell.length_c   1.000
_cell.angle_alpha   90.00
_cell.angle_beta   90.00
_cell.angle_gamma   90.00
#
_symmetry.space_group_name_H-M   'P 1'
#
loop_
_entity.id
_entity.type
_entity.pdbx_description
1 polymer ?
#
loop_
_entity_poly.entity_id
_entity_poly.type
_entity_poly.pdbx_seq_one_letter_code
_entity_poly.pdbx_strand_id
1 'polypeptide(L)'
;MKKVRIILLFILLPLACSAQFLGVGVQYADAKGKGNDFQFAANASYPVWHKKNPFNSFISSGIDYTGGSSPVAGLNLKPIQLTSFISESLFNKNKVTVLVGCDAGYLFNFKHGKDGIVITPNVYIDYKFFFAKAGYDFNVTGNEQQFFVRAGFCFGMGSIKSFVKTEIW
;
A
#
# COMPACT_ATOMS: atom_id res chain seq x y z
N MET A 1 18.10 -24.78 8.57
CA MET A 1 18.10 -24.60 7.10
C MET A 1 16.72 -24.76 6.45
N LYS A 2 15.92 -25.79 6.74
CA LYS A 2 14.55 -25.96 6.17
C LYS A 2 13.63 -24.75 6.41
N LYS A 3 13.60 -24.20 7.64
CA LYS A 3 12.81 -23.00 7.98
C LYS A 3 13.22 -21.77 7.16
N VAL A 4 14.53 -21.55 7.01
CA VAL A 4 15.10 -20.46 6.20
C VAL A 4 14.73 -20.62 4.72
N ARG A 5 14.78 -21.85 4.19
CA ARG A 5 14.36 -22.14 2.80
C ARG A 5 12.87 -21.91 2.58
N ILE A 6 12.01 -22.27 3.54
CA ILE A 6 10.57 -22.02 3.46
C ILE A 6 10.29 -20.51 3.51
N ILE A 7 10.94 -19.77 4.41
CA ILE A 7 10.84 -18.31 4.48
C ILE A 7 11.32 -17.68 3.17
N LEU A 8 12.46 -18.11 2.63
CA LEU A 8 12.94 -17.69 1.31
C LEU A 8 11.94 -18.04 0.20
N LEU A 9 11.34 -19.22 0.23
CA LEU A 9 10.33 -19.61 -0.75
C LEU A 9 9.10 -18.70 -0.66
N PHE A 10 8.64 -18.35 0.55
CA PHE A 10 7.54 -17.40 0.76
C PHE A 10 7.91 -15.95 0.41
N ILE A 11 9.19 -15.58 0.45
CA ILE A 11 9.69 -14.26 0.01
C ILE A 11 9.85 -14.23 -1.52
N LEU A 12 10.21 -15.37 -2.14
CA LEU A 12 10.46 -15.49 -3.58
C LEU A 12 9.20 -15.85 -4.39
N LEU A 13 8.21 -16.53 -3.79
CA LEU A 13 6.89 -16.78 -4.38
C LEU A 13 6.19 -15.48 -4.83
N PRO A 14 6.25 -14.38 -4.05
CA PRO A 14 5.92 -13.04 -4.48
C PRO A 14 6.51 -12.56 -5.80
N LEU A 15 7.78 -12.89 -6.03
CA LEU A 15 8.49 -12.54 -7.25
C LEU A 15 8.04 -13.42 -8.42
N ALA A 16 7.63 -14.66 -8.15
CA ALA A 16 7.07 -15.57 -9.15
C ALA A 16 5.61 -15.22 -9.54
N CYS A 17 4.83 -14.67 -8.62
CA CYS A 17 3.42 -14.33 -8.82
C CYS A 17 3.18 -12.99 -9.55
N SER A 18 4.22 -12.33 -10.06
CA SER A 18 4.14 -11.13 -10.90
C SER A 18 3.21 -10.04 -10.34
N ALA A 19 3.79 -9.16 -9.51
CA ALA A 19 3.25 -7.89 -8.97
C ALA A 19 2.90 -7.88 -7.47
N GLN A 20 3.80 -8.37 -6.61
CA GLN A 20 3.68 -8.02 -5.19
C GLN A 20 4.38 -6.69 -4.89
N PHE A 21 3.64 -5.77 -4.29
CA PHE A 21 4.15 -4.54 -3.71
C PHE A 21 4.48 -4.81 -2.26
N LEU A 22 5.76 -4.94 -1.93
CA LEU A 22 6.24 -4.94 -0.56
C LEU A 22 6.82 -3.57 -0.25
N GLY A 23 6.27 -2.88 0.74
CA GLY A 23 6.73 -1.56 1.17
C GLY A 23 7.13 -1.56 2.64
N VAL A 24 8.24 -0.91 2.97
CA VAL A 24 8.65 -0.63 4.34
C VAL A 24 9.10 0.81 4.47
N GLY A 25 8.72 1.50 5.53
CA GLY A 25 9.07 2.90 5.70
C GLY A 25 8.52 3.52 6.97
N VAL A 26 8.39 4.85 6.91
CA VAL A 26 7.86 5.67 7.99
C VAL A 26 6.60 6.37 7.48
N GLN A 27 5.62 6.50 8.36
CA GLN A 27 4.39 7.21 8.14
C GLN A 27 4.27 8.35 9.16
N TYR A 28 4.12 9.57 8.66
CA TYR A 28 3.57 10.67 9.43
C TYR A 28 2.04 10.56 9.38
N ALA A 29 1.38 10.59 10.53
CA ALA A 29 -0.06 10.49 10.67
C ALA A 29 -0.57 11.62 11.57
N ASP A 30 -1.37 12.53 11.01
CA ASP A 30 -2.07 13.55 11.78
C ASP A 30 -3.49 13.06 12.10
N ALA A 31 -3.66 12.61 13.34
CA ALA A 31 -4.95 12.19 13.88
C ALA A 31 -5.63 13.28 14.73
N LYS A 32 -5.48 14.56 14.34
CA LYS A 32 -6.09 15.72 15.02
C LYS A 32 -5.77 15.76 16.52
N GLY A 33 -4.49 15.62 16.86
CA GLY A 33 -4.00 15.69 18.24
C GLY A 33 -4.18 14.41 19.07
N LYS A 34 -4.34 13.24 18.43
CA LYS A 34 -4.43 11.94 19.11
C LYS A 34 -3.27 11.01 18.72
N GLY A 35 -2.51 10.55 19.71
CA GLY A 35 -1.43 9.59 19.49
C GLY A 35 -0.18 10.21 18.87
N ASN A 36 0.77 9.36 18.49
CA ASN A 36 2.04 9.78 17.93
C ASN A 36 1.95 10.00 16.43
N ASP A 37 2.51 11.12 16.01
CA ASP A 37 2.60 11.54 14.61
C ASP A 37 3.45 10.60 13.75
N PHE A 38 4.51 9.99 14.30
CA PHE A 38 5.40 9.13 13.52
C PHE A 38 5.19 7.65 13.81
N GLN A 39 5.07 6.87 12.74
CA GLN A 39 4.73 5.46 12.75
C GLN A 39 5.67 4.68 11.85
N PHE A 40 6.09 3.50 12.31
CA PHE A 40 6.64 2.50 11.39
C PHE A 40 5.52 2.02 10.47
N ALA A 41 5.80 1.84 9.19
CA ALA A 41 4.83 1.32 8.24
C ALA A 41 5.43 0.18 7.40
N ALA A 42 4.71 -0.93 7.33
CA ALA A 42 4.98 -2.02 6.39
C ALA A 42 3.71 -2.35 5.63
N ASN A 43 3.81 -2.66 4.34
CA ASN A 43 2.67 -3.01 3.51
C ASN A 43 3.03 -4.12 2.53
N ALA A 44 2.05 -4.95 2.22
CA ALA A 44 2.11 -5.93 1.16
C ALA A 44 0.82 -5.83 0.35
N SER A 45 0.89 -5.71 -0.98
CA SER A 45 -0.28 -5.71 -1.86
C SER A 45 -0.01 -6.56 -3.08
N TYR A 46 -1.04 -7.22 -3.59
CA TYR A 46 -0.99 -8.09 -4.77
C TYR A 46 -2.23 -7.83 -5.64
N PRO A 47 -2.07 -7.63 -6.97
CA PRO A 47 -3.20 -7.47 -7.86
C PRO A 47 -3.94 -8.80 -7.96
N VAL A 48 -5.25 -8.73 -7.79
CA VAL A 48 -6.16 -9.87 -7.90
C VAL A 48 -6.89 -9.83 -9.24
N TRP A 49 -7.20 -8.62 -9.74
CA TRP A 49 -7.83 -8.45 -11.03
C TRP A 49 -7.22 -7.29 -11.81
N HIS A 50 -6.56 -7.63 -12.91
CA HIS A 50 -5.93 -6.69 -13.82
C HIS A 50 -6.31 -7.09 -15.26
N LYS A 51 -7.42 -6.53 -15.78
CA LYS A 51 -7.80 -6.61 -17.21
C LYS A 51 -7.85 -5.20 -17.81
N LYS A 52 -7.47 -5.06 -19.09
CA LYS A 52 -7.53 -3.78 -19.80
C LYS A 52 -8.96 -3.22 -19.72
N ASN A 53 -9.07 -1.96 -19.32
CA ASN A 53 -10.34 -1.28 -19.16
C ASN A 53 -10.19 0.23 -19.42
N PRO A 54 -11.28 0.94 -19.74
CA PRO A 54 -11.24 2.38 -20.05
C PRO A 54 -10.72 3.27 -18.91
N PHE A 55 -10.73 2.78 -17.67
CA PHE A 55 -10.32 3.53 -16.48
C PHE A 55 -8.88 3.27 -16.06
N ASN A 56 -8.11 2.49 -16.84
CA ASN A 56 -6.76 2.06 -16.50
C ASN A 56 -6.65 1.60 -15.04
N SER A 57 -7.62 0.81 -14.58
CA SER A 57 -7.76 0.44 -13.18
C SER A 57 -7.50 -1.03 -12.92
N PHE A 58 -7.12 -1.37 -11.71
CA PHE A 58 -6.96 -2.74 -11.24
C PHE A 58 -7.43 -2.87 -9.79
N ILE A 59 -7.78 -4.10 -9.43
CA ILE A 59 -8.14 -4.46 -8.06
C ILE A 59 -6.98 -5.25 -7.46
N SER A 60 -6.55 -4.81 -6.27
CA SER A 60 -5.59 -5.52 -5.45
C SER A 60 -6.19 -5.92 -4.11
N SER A 61 -5.51 -6.83 -3.45
CA SER A 61 -5.71 -7.12 -2.03
C SER A 61 -4.37 -7.01 -1.33
N GLY A 62 -4.37 -6.80 -0.02
CA GLY A 62 -3.15 -6.57 0.71
C GLY A 62 -3.33 -6.46 2.21
N ILE A 63 -2.23 -6.12 2.87
CA ILE A 63 -2.14 -5.86 4.30
C ILE A 63 -1.27 -4.63 4.52
N ASP A 64 -1.68 -3.79 5.48
CA ASP A 64 -0.90 -2.66 5.96
C ASP A 64 -0.71 -2.82 7.47
N TYR A 65 0.54 -2.82 7.93
CA TYR A 65 0.88 -2.71 9.33
C TYR A 65 1.42 -1.31 9.61
N THR A 66 0.83 -0.64 10.60
CA THR A 66 1.29 0.64 11.12
C THR A 66 1.53 0.53 12.62
N GLY A 67 2.71 0.93 13.06
CA GLY A 67 3.07 1.04 14.47
C GLY A 67 2.59 2.38 15.06
N GLY A 68 2.90 2.61 16.33
CA GLY A 68 2.59 3.86 17.02
C GLY A 68 1.32 3.79 17.87
N SER A 69 0.76 4.97 18.17
CA SER A 69 -0.36 5.16 19.10
C SER A 69 -1.52 5.96 18.50
N SER A 70 -1.53 6.18 17.17
CA SER A 70 -2.66 6.81 16.51
C SER A 70 -3.92 5.93 16.63
N PRO A 71 -5.12 6.53 16.72
CA PRO A 71 -6.39 5.80 16.70
C PRO A 71 -6.62 4.93 15.47
N VAL A 72 -5.90 5.13 14.36
CA VAL A 72 -6.04 4.30 13.14
C VAL A 72 -4.78 3.47 12.85
N ALA A 73 -3.89 3.33 13.85
CA ALA A 73 -2.71 2.48 13.76
C ALA A 73 -3.02 1.02 14.15
N GLY A 74 -2.41 0.07 13.44
CA GLY A 74 -2.59 -1.36 13.69
C GLY A 74 -2.34 -2.21 12.45
N LEU A 75 -2.96 -3.39 12.41
CA LEU A 75 -2.93 -4.28 11.25
C LEU A 75 -4.23 -4.11 10.45
N ASN A 76 -4.14 -3.56 9.26
CA ASN A 76 -5.26 -3.39 8.34
C ASN A 76 -5.20 -4.45 7.24
N LEU A 77 -6.17 -5.36 7.23
CA LEU A 77 -6.37 -6.32 6.14
C LEU A 77 -7.22 -5.64 5.05
N LYS A 78 -6.66 -5.47 3.85
CA LYS A 78 -7.28 -4.77 2.73
C LYS A 78 -7.71 -5.77 1.65
N PRO A 79 -8.89 -6.41 1.75
CA PRO A 79 -9.35 -7.33 0.71
C PRO A 79 -9.60 -6.63 -0.62
N ILE A 80 -9.92 -5.33 -0.63
CA ILE A 80 -10.22 -4.58 -1.86
C ILE A 80 -9.44 -3.28 -1.86
N GLN A 81 -8.60 -3.12 -2.88
CA GLN A 81 -7.88 -1.89 -3.18
C GLN A 81 -8.13 -1.54 -4.64
N LEU A 82 -8.95 -0.53 -4.89
CA LEU A 82 -9.20 -0.03 -6.24
C LEU A 82 -8.12 0.99 -6.57
N THR A 83 -7.30 0.68 -7.56
CA THR A 83 -6.16 1.52 -7.95
C THR A 83 -6.23 1.81 -9.44
N SER A 84 -5.98 3.06 -9.82
CA SER A 84 -5.99 3.52 -11.21
C SER A 84 -4.65 4.17 -11.55
N PHE A 85 -4.17 3.86 -12.75
CA PHE A 85 -3.09 4.60 -13.39
C PHE A 85 -3.66 5.91 -13.95
N ILE A 86 -3.02 7.04 -13.66
CA ILE A 86 -3.44 8.35 -14.22
C ILE A 86 -3.47 8.32 -15.76
N SER A 87 -2.48 7.67 -16.37
CA SER A 87 -2.41 7.45 -17.82
C SER A 87 -1.49 6.29 -18.14
N GLU A 88 -1.87 5.45 -19.12
CA GLU A 88 -0.99 4.43 -19.71
C GLU A 88 0.30 5.05 -20.24
N SER A 89 0.20 6.21 -20.89
CA SER A 89 1.37 6.90 -21.47
C SER A 89 2.36 7.36 -20.39
N LEU A 90 1.84 7.85 -19.25
CA LEU A 90 2.65 8.29 -18.14
C LEU A 90 3.41 7.09 -17.55
N PHE A 91 2.72 5.96 -17.40
CA PHE A 91 3.36 4.75 -16.88
C PHE A 91 4.37 4.16 -17.87
N ASN A 92 3.99 3.92 -19.12
CA ASN A 92 4.83 3.17 -20.07
C ASN A 92 6.08 3.96 -20.50
N LYS A 93 6.02 5.30 -20.51
CA LYS A 93 7.14 6.14 -20.96
C LYS A 93 8.06 6.65 -19.84
N ASN A 94 7.61 6.65 -18.59
CA ASN A 94 8.38 7.20 -17.47
C ASN A 94 8.76 6.13 -16.45
N LYS A 95 9.91 6.31 -15.80
CA LYS A 95 10.33 5.47 -14.67
C LYS A 95 9.59 5.77 -13.37
N VAL A 96 8.84 6.87 -13.35
CA VAL A 96 7.96 7.23 -12.24
C VAL A 96 6.61 6.56 -12.45
N THR A 97 6.01 6.08 -11.38
CA THR A 97 4.62 5.63 -11.40
C THR A 97 3.80 6.50 -10.48
N VAL A 98 2.63 6.93 -10.94
CA VAL A 98 1.65 7.62 -10.12
C VAL A 98 0.33 6.86 -10.18
N LEU A 99 -0.19 6.54 -9.01
CA LEU A 99 -1.41 5.79 -8.81
C LEU A 99 -2.35 6.60 -7.93
N VAL A 100 -3.63 6.55 -8.25
CA VAL A 100 -4.70 7.05 -7.40
C VAL A 100 -5.58 5.88 -7.00
N GLY A 101 -6.03 5.83 -5.75
CA GLY A 101 -6.77 4.67 -5.30
C GLY A 101 -7.66 4.93 -4.10
N CYS A 102 -8.50 3.93 -3.84
CA CYS A 102 -9.34 3.84 -2.66
C CYS A 102 -9.25 2.42 -2.12
N ASP A 103 -8.67 2.28 -0.92
CA ASP A 103 -8.55 1.00 -0.24
C ASP A 103 -9.74 0.82 0.71
N ALA A 104 -10.27 -0.38 0.81
CA ALA A 104 -11.23 -0.77 1.83
C ALA A 104 -10.67 -1.98 2.60
N GLY A 105 -10.66 -1.89 3.92
CA GLY A 105 -10.06 -2.89 4.78
C GLY A 105 -10.68 -2.99 6.16
N TYR A 106 -10.24 -3.98 6.91
CA TYR A 106 -10.56 -4.15 8.33
C TYR A 106 -9.30 -3.94 9.16
N LEU A 107 -9.35 -2.91 10.02
CA LEU A 107 -8.31 -2.59 10.98
C LEU A 107 -8.51 -3.39 12.27
N PHE A 108 -7.49 -4.15 12.63
CA PHE A 108 -7.24 -4.61 13.98
C PHE A 108 -6.37 -3.57 14.68
N ASN A 109 -6.99 -2.75 15.52
CA ASN A 109 -6.32 -1.74 16.31
C ASN A 109 -5.65 -2.40 17.51
N PHE A 110 -4.36 -2.13 17.69
CA PHE A 110 -3.60 -2.74 18.78
C PHE A 110 -3.58 -1.92 20.07
N LYS A 111 -4.11 -0.68 20.05
CA LYS A 111 -3.87 0.28 21.13
C LYS A 111 -5.01 1.26 21.40
N HIS A 112 -5.12 2.35 20.64
CA HIS A 112 -5.77 3.60 21.09
C HIS A 112 -7.03 3.98 20.30
N GLY A 113 -7.42 3.15 19.34
CA GLY A 113 -8.68 3.33 18.62
C GLY A 113 -9.50 2.05 18.59
N LYS A 114 -10.48 2.03 17.71
CA LYS A 114 -11.38 0.87 17.57
C LYS A 114 -11.02 0.02 16.38
N ASP A 115 -11.22 -1.28 16.52
CA ASP A 115 -11.29 -2.17 15.38
C ASP A 115 -12.44 -1.75 14.46
N GLY A 116 -12.30 -1.96 13.16
CA GLY A 116 -13.36 -1.58 12.25
C GLY A 116 -12.99 -1.50 10.78
N ILE A 117 -13.98 -1.12 9.99
CA ILE A 117 -13.81 -0.93 8.56
C ILE A 117 -13.09 0.40 8.33
N VAL A 118 -12.01 0.36 7.56
CA VAL A 118 -11.23 1.53 7.16
C VAL A 118 -11.36 1.73 5.66
N ILE A 119 -11.73 2.95 5.25
CA ILE A 119 -11.72 3.40 3.87
C ILE A 119 -10.58 4.40 3.70
N THR A 120 -9.76 4.21 2.68
CA THR A 120 -8.53 4.99 2.47
C THR A 120 -8.43 5.50 1.03
N PRO A 121 -8.98 6.67 0.69
CA PRO A 121 -8.57 7.39 -0.50
C PRO A 121 -7.08 7.77 -0.39
N ASN A 122 -6.32 7.52 -1.45
CA ASN A 122 -4.88 7.74 -1.46
C ASN A 122 -4.31 8.06 -2.85
N VAL A 123 -3.15 8.69 -2.82
CA VAL A 123 -2.26 8.89 -3.97
C VAL A 123 -0.93 8.25 -3.64
N TYR A 124 -0.42 7.46 -4.57
CA TYR A 124 0.85 6.76 -4.46
C TYR A 124 1.76 7.16 -5.61
N ILE A 125 3.02 7.38 -5.30
CA ILE A 125 4.08 7.64 -6.27
C ILE A 125 5.28 6.75 -5.97
N ASP A 126 5.87 6.16 -7.01
CA ASP A 126 7.15 5.45 -6.91
C ASP A 126 8.16 5.92 -7.94
N TYR A 127 9.43 5.79 -7.56
CA TYR A 127 10.58 5.94 -8.43
C TYR A 127 11.70 5.01 -7.96
N LYS A 128 12.09 4.05 -8.81
CA LYS A 128 13.05 2.99 -8.46
C LYS A 128 12.59 2.24 -7.20
N PHE A 129 13.38 2.28 -6.14
CA PHE A 129 13.08 1.61 -4.88
C PHE A 129 12.36 2.51 -3.90
N PHE A 130 12.12 3.78 -4.22
CA PHE A 130 11.51 4.73 -3.31
C PHE A 130 10.03 4.88 -3.64
N PHE A 131 9.21 4.98 -2.60
CA PHE A 131 7.81 5.33 -2.76
C PHE A 131 7.41 6.41 -1.75
N ALA A 132 6.40 7.18 -2.13
CA ALA A 132 5.61 7.99 -1.22
C ALA A 132 4.12 7.70 -1.44
N LYS A 133 3.35 7.68 -0.36
CA LYS A 133 1.90 7.48 -0.36
C LYS A 133 1.28 8.49 0.58
N ALA A 134 0.36 9.31 0.09
CA ALA A 134 -0.43 10.22 0.92
C ALA A 134 -1.89 9.81 0.84
N GLY A 135 -2.64 10.00 1.92
CA GLY A 135 -4.04 9.63 1.94
C GLY A 135 -4.71 9.98 3.25
N TYR A 136 -5.94 9.50 3.38
CA TYR A 136 -6.74 9.71 4.58
C TYR A 136 -7.34 8.38 4.98
N ASP A 137 -7.05 7.89 6.18
CA ASP A 137 -7.70 6.69 6.70
C ASP A 137 -8.96 7.09 7.46
N PHE A 138 -10.11 6.56 7.05
CA PHE A 138 -11.39 6.75 7.73
C PHE A 138 -11.84 5.42 8.34
N ASN A 139 -11.70 5.28 9.65
CA ASN A 139 -12.33 4.20 10.40
C ASN A 139 -13.82 4.50 10.56
N VAL A 140 -14.63 4.03 9.62
CA VAL A 140 -16.07 4.33 9.57
C VAL A 140 -16.85 3.66 10.70
N THR A 141 -16.32 2.58 11.28
CA THR A 141 -16.91 1.91 12.44
C THR A 141 -16.56 2.65 13.74
N GLY A 142 -15.30 3.10 13.86
CA GLY A 142 -14.80 3.80 15.04
C GLY A 142 -15.12 5.29 15.10
N ASN A 143 -15.53 5.88 13.97
CA ASN A 143 -15.61 7.33 13.76
C ASN A 143 -14.27 8.04 14.05
N GLU A 144 -13.18 7.40 13.61
CA GLU A 144 -11.80 7.88 13.77
C GLU A 144 -11.19 8.12 12.41
N GLN A 145 -10.31 9.10 12.32
CA GLN A 145 -9.70 9.44 11.06
C GLN A 145 -8.31 10.03 11.22
N GLN A 146 -7.43 9.78 10.24
CA GLN A 146 -6.11 10.37 10.20
C GLN A 146 -5.73 10.73 8.77
N PHE A 147 -5.14 11.90 8.59
CA PHE A 147 -4.34 12.15 7.39
C PHE A 147 -3.01 11.42 7.54
N PHE A 148 -2.47 10.88 6.46
CA PHE A 148 -1.13 10.32 6.51
C PHE A 148 -0.30 10.65 5.28
N VAL A 149 1.02 10.71 5.52
CA VAL A 149 2.06 10.71 4.49
C VAL A 149 3.05 9.62 4.86
N ARG A 150 3.22 8.66 3.96
CA ARG A 150 4.13 7.52 4.10
C ARG A 150 5.22 7.65 3.06
N ALA A 151 6.46 7.40 3.46
CA ALA A 151 7.59 7.32 2.54
C ALA A 151 8.51 6.16 2.96
N GLY A 152 9.13 5.51 1.98
CA GLY A 152 10.01 4.40 2.26
C GLY A 152 10.50 3.68 1.03
N PHE A 153 10.86 2.41 1.24
CA PHE A 153 11.36 1.54 0.20
C PHE A 153 10.29 0.57 -0.28
N CYS A 154 10.12 0.46 -1.59
CA CYS A 154 9.26 -0.52 -2.22
C CYS A 154 10.06 -1.53 -3.04
N PHE A 155 9.64 -2.79 -2.95
CA PHE A 155 10.06 -3.90 -3.77
C PHE A 155 8.82 -4.38 -4.54
N GLY A 156 8.86 -4.33 -5.87
CA GLY A 156 7.71 -4.64 -6.70
C GLY A 156 7.69 -3.79 -7.96
N MET A 157 6.57 -3.16 -8.28
CA MET A 157 6.34 -2.46 -9.54
C MET A 157 7.38 -1.37 -9.84
N GLY A 158 7.60 -0.40 -8.95
CA GLY A 158 8.58 0.69 -9.19
C GLY A 158 10.03 0.19 -9.34
N SER A 159 10.39 -0.83 -8.57
CA SER A 159 11.71 -1.45 -8.62
C SER A 159 11.89 -2.20 -9.93
N ILE A 160 10.96 -3.10 -10.28
CA ILE A 160 11.01 -3.93 -11.49
C ILE A 160 10.98 -3.05 -12.74
N LYS A 161 10.09 -2.05 -12.78
CA LYS A 161 9.97 -1.07 -13.88
C LYS A 161 11.25 -0.28 -14.13
N SER A 162 12.10 -0.13 -13.12
CA SER A 162 13.38 0.57 -13.27
C SER A 162 14.49 -0.29 -13.89
N PHE A 163 14.35 -1.62 -13.86
CA PHE A 163 15.32 -2.57 -14.44
C PHE A 163 14.83 -3.25 -15.72
N VAL A 164 13.51 -3.35 -15.90
CA VAL A 164 12.87 -4.01 -17.05
C VAL A 164 11.88 -3.02 -17.67
N LYS A 165 11.75 -3.02 -19.00
CA LYS A 165 10.64 -2.32 -19.66
C LYS A 165 9.34 -3.00 -19.26
N THR A 166 8.67 -2.44 -18.26
CA THR A 166 7.34 -2.89 -17.83
C THR A 166 6.30 -2.01 -18.52
N GLU A 167 5.44 -2.65 -19.29
CA GLU A 167 4.28 -2.00 -19.91
C GLU A 167 3.01 -2.47 -19.19
N ILE A 168 2.06 -1.56 -19.04
CA ILE A 168 0.69 -1.93 -18.72
C ILE A 168 -0.04 -2.02 -20.06
N TRP A 169 -0.47 -3.25 -20.37
CA TRP A 169 -1.20 -3.66 -21.59
C TRP A 169 -0.39 -3.74 -22.87
#